data_AF-A0AAD2H2K6-F1
#
_entry.id   AF-A0AAD2H2K6-F1
#
_cell.length_a   1.000
_cell.length_b   1.000
_cell.length_c   1.000
_cell.angle_alpha   90.00
_cell.angle_beta   90.00
_cell.angle_gamma   90.00
#
_symmetry.space_group_name_H-M   'P 1'
#
loop_
_entity.id
_entity.type
_entity.pdbx_description
1 polymer ?
#
loop_
_entity_poly.entity_id
_entity_poly.type
_entity_poly.pdbx_seq_one_letter_code
_entity_poly.pdbx_strand_id
1 'polypeptide(L)'
;MQKTIEEYVLSPAANENGAAMLSRFFSGAIHPIIHVGFGVEVGQDSVVAQGLALCAVVDSDFVSIFSGQPSGLTDISAEPDNDASLLSILSEVYDSPTLAPLVPYNPSDFVGAAFNKLTESPARGAELRRLYSKWTLNTALTGSAFDAECAKKVDECFWQATLLTAATGRPGRENRIDFFLMHALTSAVALPKLLAALPNKMHKAQLLQGHALTSALWTIARGRPRINPALLMSYPDVVPGHAGGEVNPWLPVTLNAFEHPDSHVIKTIRTLYYVAQRLGQTAAGAVPGAVDRAGKETHEGMSRLDGSAFVRAAIMTSETLGWLAFGGEPGKWDRSCLGWDVAWA
;
A
#
# COMPACT_ATOMS: atom_id res chain seq x y z
N MET A 1 -8.52 -19.26 13.93
CA MET A 1 -8.03 -18.22 13.00
C MET A 1 -9.07 -17.66 12.05
N GLN A 2 -9.60 -18.41 11.07
CA GLN A 2 -10.59 -17.88 10.09
C GLN A 2 -11.81 -17.21 10.74
N LYS A 3 -12.49 -17.94 11.62
CA LYS A 3 -13.63 -17.42 12.41
C LYS A 3 -13.26 -16.22 13.27
N THR A 4 -12.03 -16.18 13.79
CA THR A 4 -11.55 -15.10 14.66
C THR A 4 -11.49 -13.76 13.93
N ILE A 5 -10.96 -13.74 12.70
CA ILE A 5 -10.87 -12.48 11.93
C ILE A 5 -12.27 -12.02 11.51
N GLU A 6 -13.13 -12.94 11.06
CA GLU A 6 -14.51 -12.58 10.72
C GLU A 6 -15.28 -12.05 11.95
N GLU A 7 -15.17 -12.71 13.09
CA GLU A 7 -15.91 -12.35 14.30
C GLU A 7 -15.40 -11.04 14.93
N TYR A 8 -14.08 -10.89 15.09
CA TYR A 8 -13.51 -9.78 15.87
C TYR A 8 -13.02 -8.60 15.02
N VAL A 9 -12.99 -8.72 13.69
CA VAL A 9 -12.56 -7.61 12.81
C VAL A 9 -13.65 -7.20 11.82
N LEU A 10 -14.35 -8.16 11.20
CA LEU A 10 -15.23 -7.88 10.06
C LEU A 10 -16.73 -7.97 10.38
N SER A 11 -17.11 -8.52 11.54
CA SER A 11 -18.51 -8.61 11.92
C SER A 11 -19.11 -7.23 12.20
N PRO A 12 -20.43 -7.05 12.02
CA PRO A 12 -21.12 -5.84 12.45
C PRO A 12 -20.88 -5.52 13.94
N ALA A 13 -20.95 -6.54 14.81
CA ALA A 13 -20.74 -6.38 16.25
C ALA A 13 -19.34 -5.83 16.60
N ALA A 14 -18.31 -6.19 15.83
CA ALA A 14 -16.95 -5.67 15.99
C ALA A 14 -16.78 -4.23 15.47
N ASN A 15 -17.75 -3.70 14.73
CA ASN A 15 -17.64 -2.42 14.04
C ASN A 15 -18.70 -1.39 14.42
N GLU A 16 -19.65 -1.76 15.27
CA GLU A 16 -20.68 -0.89 15.84
C GLU A 16 -20.25 -0.34 17.21
N ASN A 17 -21.07 0.55 17.78
CA ASN A 17 -20.90 1.09 19.14
C ASN A 17 -19.51 1.71 19.43
N GLY A 18 -18.84 2.22 18.40
CA GLY A 18 -17.51 2.82 18.50
C GLY A 18 -16.33 1.82 18.50
N ALA A 19 -16.59 0.51 18.37
CA ALA A 19 -15.55 -0.52 18.36
C ALA A 19 -14.73 -0.54 17.07
N ALA A 20 -15.34 -0.23 15.92
CA ALA A 20 -14.67 0.07 14.65
C ALA A 20 -13.42 -0.78 14.31
N MET A 21 -13.49 -2.10 14.51
CA MET A 21 -12.31 -2.96 14.47
C MET A 21 -11.66 -3.05 13.09
N LEU A 22 -12.41 -2.96 11.98
CA LEU A 22 -11.80 -2.91 10.65
C LEU A 22 -11.01 -1.62 10.43
N SER A 23 -11.52 -0.47 10.88
CA SER A 23 -10.75 0.78 10.87
C SER A 23 -9.46 0.61 11.67
N ARG A 24 -9.54 0.07 12.89
CA ARG A 24 -8.37 -0.18 13.75
C ARG A 24 -7.40 -1.17 13.14
N PHE A 25 -7.87 -2.13 12.35
CA PHE A 25 -7.04 -3.10 11.66
C PHE A 25 -6.06 -2.47 10.66
N PHE A 26 -6.45 -1.32 10.10
CA PHE A 26 -5.63 -0.52 9.20
C PHE A 26 -4.95 0.69 9.88
N SER A 27 -5.34 1.05 11.12
CA SER A 27 -4.75 2.12 11.92
C SER A 27 -3.33 1.83 12.40
N GLY A 28 -2.73 2.77 13.15
CA GLY A 28 -1.43 2.57 13.79
C GLY A 28 -0.29 2.33 12.79
N ALA A 29 -0.27 3.09 11.69
CA ALA A 29 0.61 2.84 10.54
C ALA A 29 0.47 1.41 9.97
N ILE A 30 -0.76 0.89 9.92
CA ILE A 30 -1.11 -0.38 9.28
C ILE A 30 -0.46 -1.61 9.96
N HIS A 31 0.15 -1.46 11.13
CA HIS A 31 0.78 -2.57 11.86
C HIS A 31 -0.16 -3.73 12.24
N PRO A 32 -1.44 -3.51 12.62
CA PRO A 32 -2.28 -4.61 13.06
C PRO A 32 -2.49 -5.68 11.97
N ILE A 33 -2.85 -5.28 10.74
CA ILE A 33 -2.96 -6.21 9.61
C ILE A 33 -1.61 -6.83 9.21
N ILE A 34 -0.50 -6.11 9.36
CA ILE A 34 0.85 -6.68 9.12
C ILE A 34 1.11 -7.84 10.08
N HIS A 35 0.86 -7.65 11.38
CA HIS A 35 1.05 -8.70 12.39
C HIS A 35 0.10 -9.88 12.17
N VAL A 36 -1.21 -9.62 12.01
CA VAL A 36 -2.18 -10.70 11.75
C VAL A 36 -1.84 -11.43 10.45
N GLY A 37 -1.47 -10.70 9.39
CA GLY A 37 -1.06 -11.26 8.12
C GLY A 37 0.11 -12.24 8.24
N PHE A 38 1.17 -11.86 8.95
CA PHE A 38 2.30 -12.77 9.20
C PHE A 38 1.89 -13.98 10.04
N GLY A 39 1.12 -13.77 11.13
CA GLY A 39 0.62 -14.87 11.94
C GLY A 39 -0.21 -15.87 11.13
N VAL A 40 -1.08 -15.38 10.24
CA VAL A 40 -1.87 -16.20 9.33
C VAL A 40 -0.99 -16.94 8.33
N GLU A 41 0.01 -16.28 7.78
CA GLU A 41 0.90 -16.85 6.79
C GLU A 41 1.76 -18.00 7.35
N VAL A 42 2.32 -17.84 8.55
CA VAL A 42 3.18 -18.84 9.20
C VAL A 42 2.42 -19.80 10.12
N GLY A 43 1.11 -19.63 10.28
CA GLY A 43 0.27 -20.46 11.16
C GLY A 43 0.56 -20.27 12.65
N GLN A 44 0.90 -19.06 13.09
CA GLN A 44 1.19 -18.74 14.49
C GLN A 44 0.09 -17.89 15.14
N ASP A 45 -0.78 -18.54 15.92
CA ASP A 45 -1.90 -17.89 16.61
C ASP A 45 -1.46 -16.82 17.62
N SER A 46 -0.28 -16.97 18.25
CA SER A 46 0.26 -15.96 19.17
C SER A 46 0.55 -14.62 18.47
N VAL A 47 1.03 -14.67 17.21
CA VAL A 47 1.28 -13.47 16.40
C VAL A 47 -0.03 -12.85 15.92
N VAL A 48 -1.03 -13.67 15.59
CA VAL A 48 -2.39 -13.19 15.31
C VAL A 48 -2.98 -12.47 16.52
N ALA A 49 -2.86 -13.06 17.72
CA ALA A 49 -3.33 -12.45 18.96
C ALA A 49 -2.64 -11.11 19.24
N GLN A 50 -1.34 -10.97 18.97
CA GLN A 50 -0.64 -9.68 19.07
C GLN A 50 -1.22 -8.63 18.11
N GLY A 51 -1.48 -8.99 16.85
CA GLY A 51 -2.07 -8.07 15.89
C GLY A 51 -3.49 -7.64 16.26
N LEU A 52 -4.30 -8.54 16.83
CA LEU A 52 -5.63 -8.22 17.36
C LEU A 52 -5.54 -7.35 18.62
N ALA A 53 -4.57 -7.60 19.50
CA ALA A 53 -4.32 -6.75 20.66
C ALA A 53 -3.90 -5.33 20.24
N LEU A 54 -3.09 -5.19 19.18
CA LEU A 54 -2.77 -3.88 18.60
C LEU A 54 -4.04 -3.16 18.15
N CYS A 55 -5.00 -3.84 17.51
CA CYS A 55 -6.28 -3.22 17.13
C CYS A 55 -6.98 -2.59 18.34
N ALA A 56 -6.98 -3.26 19.50
CA ALA A 56 -7.69 -2.80 20.68
C ALA A 56 -7.11 -1.51 21.32
N VAL A 57 -5.87 -1.15 20.99
CA VAL A 57 -5.17 0.01 21.61
C VAL A 57 -4.84 1.13 20.63
N VAL A 58 -5.08 0.94 19.33
CA VAL A 58 -4.95 2.00 18.33
C VAL A 58 -6.26 2.76 18.14
N ASP A 59 -6.14 4.01 17.71
CA ASP A 59 -7.29 4.87 17.42
C ASP A 59 -8.05 4.39 16.16
N SER A 60 -9.35 4.64 16.14
CA SER A 60 -10.24 4.31 15.01
C SER A 60 -10.43 5.49 14.06
N ASP A 61 -9.34 6.17 13.72
CA ASP A 61 -9.39 7.45 13.00
C ASP A 61 -9.96 7.32 11.58
N PHE A 62 -10.11 6.10 11.04
CA PHE A 62 -10.41 5.89 9.62
C PHE A 62 -11.91 5.67 9.37
N VAL A 63 -12.74 5.66 10.43
CA VAL A 63 -14.19 5.40 10.34
C VAL A 63 -14.86 6.32 9.33
N SER A 64 -14.58 7.62 9.40
CA SER A 64 -15.16 8.64 8.50
C SER A 64 -14.68 8.55 7.06
N ILE A 65 -13.63 7.76 6.78
CA ILE A 65 -13.10 7.49 5.45
C ILE A 65 -13.72 6.20 4.91
N PHE A 66 -13.85 5.18 5.76
CA PHE A 66 -14.38 3.87 5.38
C PHE A 66 -15.89 3.90 5.13
N SER A 67 -16.63 4.68 5.92
CA SER A 67 -18.09 4.76 5.82
C SER A 67 -18.61 6.19 5.94
N GLY A 68 -19.78 6.42 5.32
CA GLY A 68 -20.60 7.61 5.60
C GLY A 68 -21.50 7.44 6.84
N GLN A 69 -21.53 6.25 7.43
CA GLN A 69 -22.32 5.89 8.60
C GLN A 69 -21.40 5.65 9.81
N PRO A 70 -21.93 5.65 11.05
CA PRO A 70 -21.15 5.34 12.26
C PRO A 70 -20.83 3.83 12.37
N SER A 71 -20.25 3.26 11.31
CA SER A 71 -19.76 1.89 11.23
C SER A 71 -18.28 1.92 10.86
N GLY A 72 -17.48 1.09 11.53
CA GLY A 72 -16.07 0.90 11.15
C GLY A 72 -15.85 0.07 9.89
N LEU A 73 -16.91 -0.47 9.29
CA LEU A 73 -16.82 -1.23 8.05
C LEU A 73 -16.74 -0.31 6.84
N THR A 74 -16.04 -0.75 5.79
CA THR A 74 -16.06 -0.07 4.49
C THR A 74 -17.41 -0.27 3.80
N ASP A 75 -17.89 0.79 3.15
CA ASP A 75 -19.14 0.77 2.38
C ASP A 75 -18.92 0.07 1.03
N ILE A 76 -19.55 -1.10 0.87
CA ILE A 76 -19.53 -1.91 -0.35
C ILE A 76 -20.97 -2.01 -0.88
N SER A 77 -21.41 -0.96 -1.55
CA SER A 77 -22.77 -0.84 -2.09
C SER A 77 -22.82 -0.57 -3.60
N ALA A 78 -21.70 -0.19 -4.21
CA ALA A 78 -21.61 0.08 -5.64
C ALA A 78 -21.25 -1.16 -6.45
N GLU A 79 -21.74 -1.23 -7.69
CA GLU A 79 -21.23 -2.17 -8.68
C GLU A 79 -19.82 -1.76 -9.11
N PRO A 80 -18.89 -2.72 -9.29
CA PRO A 80 -17.54 -2.41 -9.72
C PRO A 80 -17.52 -1.87 -11.15
N ASP A 81 -16.71 -0.83 -11.36
CA ASP A 81 -16.38 -0.33 -12.68
C ASP A 81 -15.25 -1.20 -13.27
N ASN A 82 -15.56 -1.94 -14.33
CA ASN A 82 -14.60 -2.88 -14.95
C ASN A 82 -13.36 -2.20 -15.54
N ASP A 83 -13.44 -0.89 -15.82
CA ASP A 83 -12.32 -0.10 -16.33
C ASP A 83 -11.51 0.57 -15.20
N ALA A 84 -12.03 0.58 -13.97
CA ALA A 84 -11.35 1.22 -12.85
C ALA A 84 -10.28 0.30 -12.26
N SER A 85 -9.07 0.84 -12.14
CA SER A 85 -7.97 0.24 -11.39
C SER A 85 -7.52 1.15 -10.26
N LEU A 86 -6.74 0.63 -9.32
CA LEU A 86 -6.14 1.45 -8.26
C LEU A 86 -5.26 2.57 -8.80
N LEU A 87 -4.57 2.37 -9.92
CA LEU A 87 -3.77 3.43 -10.55
C LEU A 87 -4.65 4.46 -11.27
N SER A 88 -5.70 4.06 -11.98
CA SER A 88 -6.61 5.06 -12.57
C SER A 88 -7.28 5.92 -11.49
N ILE A 89 -7.68 5.30 -10.37
CA ILE A 89 -8.25 6.01 -9.21
C ILE A 89 -7.22 6.92 -8.56
N LEU A 90 -5.95 6.51 -8.45
CA LEU A 90 -4.88 7.35 -7.91
C LEU A 90 -4.67 8.62 -8.77
N SER A 91 -4.78 8.51 -10.10
CA SER A 91 -4.79 9.68 -10.99
C SER A 91 -5.95 10.62 -10.66
N GLU A 92 -7.16 10.10 -10.44
CA GLU A 92 -8.31 10.93 -10.02
C GLU A 92 -8.09 11.58 -8.65
N VAL A 93 -7.44 10.89 -7.70
CA VAL A 93 -7.06 11.46 -6.38
C VAL A 93 -6.10 12.65 -6.56
N TYR A 94 -5.18 12.55 -7.51
CA TYR A 94 -4.24 13.62 -7.80
C TYR A 94 -4.88 14.85 -8.44
N ASP A 95 -5.93 14.64 -9.24
CA ASP A 95 -6.63 15.71 -9.95
C ASP A 95 -7.79 16.30 -9.13
N SER A 96 -8.23 15.61 -8.08
CA SER A 96 -9.28 16.10 -7.18
C SER A 96 -8.84 17.36 -6.42
N PRO A 97 -9.54 18.50 -6.56
CA PRO A 97 -9.27 19.71 -5.77
C PRO A 97 -9.60 19.50 -4.29
N THR A 98 -10.65 18.70 -4.02
CA THR A 98 -11.08 18.36 -2.66
C THR A 98 -9.98 17.65 -1.88
N LEU A 99 -9.18 16.83 -2.56
CA LEU A 99 -8.09 16.05 -1.96
C LEU A 99 -6.73 16.76 -2.03
N ALA A 100 -6.69 18.05 -2.39
CA ALA A 100 -5.45 18.83 -2.41
C ALA A 100 -4.76 18.86 -1.04
N PRO A 101 -3.42 18.84 -0.96
CA PRO A 101 -2.71 18.90 0.32
C PRO A 101 -3.12 20.10 1.16
N LEU A 102 -3.22 19.92 2.47
CA LEU A 102 -3.55 20.99 3.41
C LEU A 102 -2.31 21.88 3.60
N VAL A 103 -2.37 23.13 3.16
CA VAL A 103 -1.29 24.12 3.30
C VAL A 103 -1.47 24.98 4.56
N PRO A 104 -0.38 25.41 5.22
CA PRO A 104 1.03 25.12 4.91
C PRO A 104 1.57 23.83 5.57
N TYR A 105 2.59 23.22 4.96
CA TYR A 105 3.39 22.16 5.59
C TYR A 105 4.28 22.74 6.68
N ASN A 106 4.23 22.14 7.86
CA ASN A 106 5.15 22.42 8.95
C ASN A 106 5.91 21.14 9.31
N PRO A 107 7.25 21.08 9.10
CA PRO A 107 8.04 19.90 9.40
C PRO A 107 8.08 19.54 10.90
N SER A 108 7.70 20.47 11.78
CA SER A 108 7.58 20.23 13.23
C SER A 108 6.22 19.64 13.63
N ASP A 109 5.24 19.58 12.72
CA ASP A 109 3.94 18.99 13.02
C ASP A 109 4.08 17.48 13.22
N PHE A 110 3.39 16.97 14.23
CA PHE A 110 3.23 15.53 14.39
C PHE A 110 2.54 14.95 13.16
N VAL A 111 2.99 13.78 12.69
CA VAL A 111 2.43 13.13 11.49
C VAL A 111 0.90 12.96 11.54
N GLY A 112 0.35 12.73 12.74
CA GLY A 112 -1.08 12.61 12.97
C GLY A 112 -1.85 13.91 12.72
N ALA A 113 -1.22 15.09 12.69
CA ALA A 113 -1.94 16.35 12.47
C ALA A 113 -2.52 16.46 11.05
N ALA A 114 -1.75 16.08 10.03
CA ALA A 114 -2.24 16.03 8.65
C ALA A 114 -3.32 14.95 8.49
N PHE A 115 -3.16 13.86 9.25
CA PHE A 115 -4.07 12.74 9.30
C PHE A 115 -5.44 13.14 9.88
N ASN A 116 -5.46 13.77 11.05
CA ASN A 116 -6.68 14.20 11.74
C ASN A 116 -7.47 15.21 10.91
N LYS A 117 -6.79 16.21 10.32
CA LYS A 117 -7.47 17.18 9.46
C LYS A 117 -8.14 16.53 8.25
N LEU A 118 -7.58 15.43 7.75
CA LEU A 118 -8.14 14.68 6.63
C LEU A 118 -9.37 13.88 7.04
N THR A 119 -9.32 13.20 8.18
CA THR A 119 -10.42 12.36 8.70
C THR A 119 -11.55 13.19 9.32
N GLU A 120 -11.27 14.39 9.80
CA GLU A 120 -12.26 15.36 10.28
C GLU A 120 -13.02 16.07 9.14
N SER A 121 -12.56 15.98 7.89
CA SER A 121 -13.18 16.66 6.75
C SER A 121 -14.24 15.79 6.06
N PRO A 122 -15.55 16.09 6.19
CA PRO A 122 -16.60 15.26 5.59
C PRO A 122 -16.52 15.23 4.06
N ALA A 123 -16.15 16.35 3.44
CA ALA A 123 -16.01 16.46 1.99
C ALA A 123 -14.89 15.55 1.45
N ARG A 124 -13.76 15.46 2.15
CA ARG A 124 -12.63 14.61 1.74
C ARG A 124 -12.94 13.13 1.93
N GLY A 125 -13.56 12.77 3.05
CA GLY A 125 -14.03 11.39 3.26
C GLY A 125 -15.06 10.96 2.21
N ALA A 126 -16.03 11.82 1.90
CA ALA A 126 -17.02 11.57 0.85
C ALA A 126 -16.39 11.42 -0.54
N GLU A 127 -15.42 12.27 -0.88
CA GLU A 127 -14.72 12.19 -2.17
C GLU A 127 -13.88 10.92 -2.30
N LEU A 128 -13.15 10.52 -1.24
CA LEU A 128 -12.42 9.25 -1.23
C LEU A 128 -13.36 8.05 -1.42
N ARG A 129 -14.48 8.00 -0.69
CA ARG A 129 -15.47 6.93 -0.87
C ARG A 129 -16.03 6.90 -2.28
N ARG A 130 -16.35 8.06 -2.86
CA ARG A 130 -16.88 8.16 -4.23
C ARG A 130 -15.87 7.66 -5.28
N LEU A 131 -14.59 7.99 -5.11
CA LEU A 131 -13.55 7.55 -6.04
C LEU A 131 -13.30 6.04 -5.92
N TYR A 132 -13.14 5.55 -4.69
CA TYR A 132 -12.82 4.15 -4.43
C TYR A 132 -14.02 3.21 -4.54
N SER A 133 -15.27 3.69 -4.51
CA SER A 133 -16.45 2.84 -4.73
C SER A 133 -16.47 2.21 -6.13
N LYS A 134 -15.73 2.79 -7.09
CA LYS A 134 -15.55 2.23 -8.44
C LYS A 134 -14.74 0.93 -8.43
N TRP A 135 -13.90 0.74 -7.41
CA TRP A 135 -13.02 -0.40 -7.28
C TRP A 135 -13.48 -1.26 -6.10
N THR A 136 -14.21 -2.32 -6.40
CA THR A 136 -14.63 -3.33 -5.42
C THR A 136 -14.66 -4.71 -6.08
N LEU A 137 -15.00 -5.75 -5.33
CA LEU A 137 -15.23 -7.09 -5.88
C LEU A 137 -16.66 -7.22 -6.41
N ASN A 138 -16.81 -7.88 -7.55
CA ASN A 138 -18.10 -8.33 -8.05
C ASN A 138 -18.56 -9.57 -7.27
N THR A 139 -19.38 -9.34 -6.24
CA THR A 139 -19.88 -10.42 -5.36
C THR A 139 -20.83 -11.40 -6.06
N ALA A 140 -21.32 -11.07 -7.27
CA ALA A 140 -22.11 -11.97 -8.10
C ALA A 140 -21.26 -13.07 -8.77
N LEU A 141 -19.95 -12.86 -8.96
CA LEU A 141 -19.04 -13.90 -9.46
C LEU A 141 -18.93 -15.06 -8.47
N THR A 142 -18.73 -16.29 -8.95
CA THR A 142 -18.60 -17.48 -8.10
C THR A 142 -17.41 -18.34 -8.51
N GLY A 143 -16.97 -19.23 -7.62
CA GLY A 143 -15.90 -20.19 -7.87
C GLY A 143 -14.61 -19.53 -8.36
N SER A 144 -13.97 -20.15 -9.36
CA SER A 144 -12.69 -19.72 -9.91
C SER A 144 -12.72 -18.31 -10.53
N ALA A 145 -13.88 -17.85 -11.03
CA ALA A 145 -14.01 -16.49 -11.56
C ALA A 145 -13.86 -15.44 -10.44
N PHE A 146 -14.47 -15.68 -9.28
CA PHE A 146 -14.34 -14.80 -8.12
C PHE A 146 -12.93 -14.86 -7.51
N ASP A 147 -12.31 -16.05 -7.49
CA ASP A 147 -10.93 -16.20 -7.02
C ASP A 147 -9.94 -15.46 -7.94
N ALA A 148 -10.15 -15.51 -9.25
CA ALA A 148 -9.37 -14.76 -10.23
C ALA A 148 -9.55 -13.24 -10.08
N GLU A 149 -10.75 -12.78 -9.76
CA GLU A 149 -11.01 -11.37 -9.46
C GLU A 149 -10.27 -10.92 -8.18
N CYS A 150 -10.36 -11.70 -7.10
CA CYS A 150 -9.61 -11.43 -5.86
C CYS A 150 -8.10 -11.34 -6.13
N ALA A 151 -7.57 -12.29 -6.92
CA ALA A 151 -6.18 -12.32 -7.34
C ALA A 151 -5.79 -11.05 -8.10
N LYS A 152 -6.59 -10.61 -9.08
CA LYS A 152 -6.36 -9.39 -9.85
C LYS A 152 -6.34 -8.14 -8.95
N LYS A 153 -7.29 -8.01 -8.02
CA LYS A 153 -7.36 -6.87 -7.10
C LYS A 153 -6.15 -6.82 -6.15
N VAL A 154 -5.68 -7.97 -5.69
CA VAL A 154 -4.43 -8.07 -4.91
C VAL A 154 -3.22 -7.64 -5.76
N ASP A 155 -3.16 -8.02 -7.03
CA ASP A 155 -2.07 -7.60 -7.94
C ASP A 155 -2.04 -6.08 -8.10
N GLU A 156 -3.20 -5.43 -8.22
CA GLU A 156 -3.31 -3.98 -8.23
C GLU A 156 -2.82 -3.33 -6.92
N CYS A 157 -3.13 -3.91 -5.75
CA CYS A 157 -2.61 -3.45 -4.46
C CYS A 157 -1.08 -3.48 -4.42
N PHE A 158 -0.47 -4.55 -4.95
CA PHE A 158 0.99 -4.65 -5.02
C PHE A 158 1.60 -3.59 -5.94
N TRP A 159 1.07 -3.41 -7.15
CA TRP A 159 1.55 -2.38 -8.08
C TRP A 159 1.46 -0.98 -7.48
N GLN A 160 0.30 -0.60 -6.95
CA GLN A 160 0.12 0.72 -6.35
C GLN A 160 1.07 0.90 -5.16
N ALA A 161 1.15 -0.07 -4.26
CA ALA A 161 1.98 0.03 -3.06
C ALA A 161 3.49 0.10 -3.38
N THR A 162 3.96 -0.65 -4.38
CA THR A 162 5.35 -0.57 -4.86
C THR A 162 5.64 0.83 -5.41
N LEU A 163 4.75 1.40 -6.22
CA LEU A 163 4.94 2.74 -6.78
C LEU A 163 4.86 3.85 -5.72
N LEU A 164 3.94 3.76 -4.76
CA LEU A 164 3.90 4.69 -3.62
C LEU A 164 5.17 4.63 -2.77
N THR A 165 5.78 3.45 -2.67
CA THR A 165 7.04 3.25 -1.93
C THR A 165 8.25 3.79 -2.69
N ALA A 166 8.41 3.44 -3.96
CA ALA A 166 9.67 3.60 -4.69
C ALA A 166 9.59 4.55 -5.91
N ALA A 167 8.44 5.13 -6.19
CA ALA A 167 8.25 6.05 -7.32
C ALA A 167 7.84 7.46 -6.90
N THR A 168 7.95 7.84 -5.62
CA THR A 168 7.55 9.18 -5.11
C THR A 168 8.71 10.18 -5.02
N GLY A 169 9.87 9.83 -5.57
CA GLY A 169 11.07 10.67 -5.62
C GLY A 169 10.99 11.82 -6.62
N ARG A 170 12.04 12.65 -6.67
CA ARG A 170 12.16 13.77 -7.63
C ARG A 170 13.41 13.62 -8.51
N PRO A 171 13.30 13.81 -9.84
CA PRO A 171 14.47 13.84 -10.72
C PRO A 171 15.51 14.86 -10.24
N GLY A 172 16.78 14.45 -10.21
CA GLY A 172 17.90 15.29 -9.76
C GLY A 172 18.00 15.51 -8.25
N ARG A 173 17.20 14.81 -7.44
CA ARG A 173 17.31 14.80 -5.97
C ARG A 173 17.74 13.42 -5.49
N GLU A 174 18.30 13.38 -4.28
CA GLU A 174 18.60 12.11 -3.60
C GLU A 174 17.33 11.28 -3.39
N ASN A 175 17.50 9.96 -3.40
CA ASN A 175 16.41 9.05 -3.12
C ASN A 175 15.95 9.13 -1.67
N ARG A 176 14.63 9.13 -1.50
CA ARG A 176 13.96 9.18 -0.22
C ARG A 176 12.75 8.28 -0.30
N ILE A 177 12.63 7.36 0.65
CA ILE A 177 11.49 6.44 0.75
C ILE A 177 10.69 6.80 1.98
N ASP A 178 9.44 7.19 1.78
CA ASP A 178 8.56 7.66 2.85
C ASP A 178 8.21 6.51 3.82
N PHE A 179 8.43 6.77 5.11
CA PHE A 179 8.21 5.81 6.19
C PHE A 179 6.77 5.32 6.25
N PHE A 180 5.78 6.12 5.89
CA PHE A 180 4.36 5.73 6.02
C PHE A 180 3.81 5.12 4.74
N LEU A 181 4.29 5.55 3.56
CA LEU A 181 3.85 4.97 2.29
C LEU A 181 4.34 3.53 2.11
N MET A 182 5.52 3.18 2.64
CA MET A 182 6.00 1.79 2.64
C MET A 182 5.08 0.84 3.42
N HIS A 183 4.28 1.32 4.39
CA HIS A 183 3.31 0.47 5.09
C HIS A 183 2.21 -0.06 4.17
N ALA A 184 1.88 0.65 3.08
CA ALA A 184 0.98 0.12 2.06
C ALA A 184 1.56 -1.17 1.44
N LEU A 185 2.87 -1.18 1.18
CA LEU A 185 3.57 -2.34 0.59
C LEU A 185 3.72 -3.46 1.60
N THR A 186 4.26 -3.17 2.78
CA THR A 186 4.51 -4.20 3.81
C THR A 186 3.23 -4.84 4.37
N SER A 187 2.08 -4.18 4.23
CA SER A 187 0.76 -4.75 4.56
C SER A 187 0.11 -5.51 3.40
N ALA A 188 0.38 -5.15 2.14
CA ALA A 188 -0.23 -5.79 0.98
C ALA A 188 0.07 -7.31 0.92
N VAL A 189 1.23 -7.74 1.41
CA VAL A 189 1.63 -9.16 1.45
C VAL A 189 0.68 -10.03 2.30
N ALA A 190 -0.06 -9.42 3.23
CA ALA A 190 -1.06 -10.12 4.03
C ALA A 190 -2.32 -10.48 3.24
N LEU A 191 -2.68 -9.68 2.23
CA LEU A 191 -3.95 -9.78 1.51
C LEU A 191 -4.20 -11.17 0.90
N PRO A 192 -3.27 -11.81 0.15
CA PRO A 192 -3.53 -13.14 -0.41
C PRO A 192 -3.94 -14.17 0.64
N LYS A 193 -3.24 -14.19 1.79
CA LYS A 193 -3.47 -15.17 2.85
C LYS A 193 -4.74 -14.86 3.64
N LEU A 194 -5.01 -13.59 3.92
CA LEU A 194 -6.24 -13.17 4.58
C LEU A 194 -7.46 -13.44 3.70
N LEU A 195 -7.42 -13.09 2.42
CA LEU A 195 -8.51 -13.39 1.49
C LEU A 195 -8.74 -14.89 1.34
N ALA A 196 -7.69 -15.72 1.32
CA ALA A 196 -7.84 -17.18 1.30
C ALA A 196 -8.46 -17.73 2.59
N ALA A 197 -8.24 -17.06 3.73
CA ALA A 197 -8.79 -17.45 5.03
C ALA A 197 -10.26 -17.03 5.24
N LEU A 198 -10.77 -16.09 4.45
CA LEU A 198 -12.13 -15.56 4.58
C LEU A 198 -13.10 -16.32 3.65
N PRO A 199 -14.20 -16.93 4.15
CA PRO A 199 -15.23 -17.51 3.30
C PRO A 199 -16.21 -16.46 2.75
N ASN A 200 -16.47 -15.39 3.49
CA ASN A 200 -17.47 -14.39 3.09
C ASN A 200 -16.92 -13.40 2.04
N LYS A 201 -17.59 -13.31 0.89
CA LYS A 201 -17.21 -12.39 -0.20
C LYS A 201 -17.27 -10.92 0.18
N MET A 202 -18.25 -10.52 1.00
CA MET A 202 -18.39 -9.16 1.48
C MET A 202 -17.20 -8.77 2.36
N HIS A 203 -16.80 -9.65 3.28
CA HIS A 203 -15.61 -9.44 4.13
C HIS A 203 -14.32 -9.31 3.30
N LYS A 204 -14.18 -10.08 2.21
CA LYS A 204 -13.07 -9.92 1.25
C LYS A 204 -13.06 -8.56 0.58
N ALA A 205 -14.21 -8.10 0.10
CA ALA A 205 -14.37 -6.79 -0.54
C ALA A 205 -14.03 -5.67 0.46
N GLN A 206 -14.53 -5.79 1.69
CA GLN A 206 -14.28 -4.81 2.74
C GLN A 206 -12.80 -4.70 3.12
N LEU A 207 -12.09 -5.83 3.19
CA LEU A 207 -10.66 -5.87 3.48
C LEU A 207 -9.84 -5.21 2.37
N LEU A 208 -10.11 -5.54 1.09
CA LEU A 208 -9.45 -4.91 -0.05
C LEU A 208 -9.70 -3.40 -0.08
N GLN A 209 -10.96 -2.99 0.13
CA GLN A 209 -11.34 -1.59 0.16
C GLN A 209 -10.66 -0.82 1.29
N GLY A 210 -10.51 -1.44 2.46
CA GLY A 210 -9.80 -0.87 3.59
C GLY A 210 -8.33 -0.59 3.26
N HIS A 211 -7.63 -1.56 2.65
CA HIS A 211 -6.24 -1.38 2.24
C HIS A 211 -6.08 -0.26 1.20
N ALA A 212 -6.96 -0.23 0.21
CA ALA A 212 -6.96 0.76 -0.86
C ALA A 212 -7.22 2.19 -0.34
N LEU A 213 -8.25 2.37 0.48
CA LEU A 213 -8.58 3.65 1.11
C LEU A 213 -7.49 4.13 2.06
N THR A 214 -6.91 3.23 2.87
CA THR A 214 -5.81 3.58 3.78
C THR A 214 -4.55 3.99 3.01
N SER A 215 -4.25 3.34 1.89
CA SER A 215 -3.13 3.73 1.01
C SER A 215 -3.34 5.13 0.43
N ALA A 216 -4.58 5.46 0.01
CA ALA A 216 -4.96 6.80 -0.44
C ALA A 216 -4.80 7.84 0.65
N LEU A 217 -5.27 7.49 1.85
CA LEU A 217 -5.29 8.34 3.02
C LEU A 217 -3.88 8.74 3.44
N TRP A 218 -2.97 7.77 3.51
CA TRP A 218 -1.55 8.06 3.73
C TRP A 218 -0.97 8.90 2.60
N THR A 219 -1.25 8.56 1.34
CA THR A 219 -0.79 9.38 0.20
C THR A 219 -1.15 10.85 0.38
N ILE A 220 -2.41 11.16 0.71
CA ILE A 220 -2.85 12.55 0.92
C ILE A 220 -2.22 13.16 2.17
N ALA A 221 -2.18 12.43 3.29
CA ALA A 221 -1.57 12.91 4.54
C ALA A 221 -0.07 13.21 4.40
N ARG A 222 0.63 12.50 3.50
CA ARG A 222 2.04 12.74 3.13
C ARG A 222 2.23 13.84 2.08
N GLY A 223 1.18 14.61 1.80
CA GLY A 223 1.22 15.75 0.89
C GLY A 223 0.85 15.41 -0.55
N ARG A 224 0.26 14.23 -0.77
CA ARG A 224 -0.09 13.73 -2.09
C ARG A 224 1.12 13.70 -3.03
N PRO A 225 2.24 13.05 -2.65
CA PRO A 225 3.35 12.88 -3.56
C PRO A 225 2.88 12.13 -4.81
N ARG A 226 3.20 12.69 -5.98
CA ARG A 226 2.86 12.08 -7.27
C ARG A 226 3.86 10.99 -7.58
N ILE A 227 3.37 9.80 -7.94
CA ILE A 227 4.25 8.74 -8.44
C ILE A 227 4.83 9.10 -9.81
N ASN A 228 6.08 8.71 -10.03
CA ASN A 228 6.84 8.86 -11.25
C ASN A 228 7.43 7.49 -11.63
N PRO A 229 6.64 6.63 -12.30
CA PRO A 229 7.12 5.36 -12.85
C PRO A 229 8.39 5.51 -13.70
N ALA A 230 8.50 6.57 -14.52
CA ALA A 230 9.70 6.81 -15.32
C ALA A 230 10.98 6.95 -14.48
N LEU A 231 10.88 7.61 -13.31
CA LEU A 231 11.98 7.73 -12.35
C LEU A 231 12.36 6.36 -11.78
N LEU A 232 11.41 5.56 -11.30
CA LEU A 232 11.69 4.21 -10.82
C LEU A 232 12.36 3.34 -11.90
N MET A 233 11.86 3.41 -13.14
CA MET A 233 12.43 2.66 -14.27
C MET A 233 13.79 3.16 -14.72
N SER A 234 14.28 4.30 -14.19
CA SER A 234 15.66 4.76 -14.42
C SER A 234 16.68 4.12 -13.47
N TYR A 235 16.25 3.54 -12.35
CA TYR A 235 17.12 2.82 -11.41
C TYR A 235 17.60 1.49 -11.98
N PRO A 236 18.83 1.04 -11.69
CA PRO A 236 19.31 -0.23 -12.21
C PRO A 236 18.48 -1.41 -11.70
N ASP A 237 18.28 -2.41 -12.55
CA ASP A 237 17.67 -3.71 -12.21
C ASP A 237 18.71 -4.79 -11.85
N VAL A 238 19.99 -4.41 -11.87
CA VAL A 238 21.14 -5.19 -11.41
C VAL A 238 21.87 -4.43 -10.31
N VAL A 239 22.42 -5.13 -9.32
CA VAL A 239 23.12 -4.47 -8.21
C VAL A 239 24.49 -3.94 -8.68
N PRO A 240 24.76 -2.62 -8.57
CA PRO A 240 26.06 -2.06 -8.93
C PRO A 240 27.22 -2.72 -8.18
N GLY A 241 28.37 -2.91 -8.84
CA GLY A 241 29.55 -3.55 -8.25
C GLY A 241 29.51 -5.08 -8.15
N HIS A 242 28.36 -5.71 -8.45
CA HIS A 242 28.22 -7.17 -8.58
C HIS A 242 28.10 -7.60 -10.05
N ALA A 243 28.52 -6.72 -10.97
CA ALA A 243 28.51 -6.92 -12.41
C ALA A 243 29.65 -7.87 -12.85
N GLY A 244 29.45 -9.17 -12.60
CA GLY A 244 30.31 -10.25 -13.05
C GLY A 244 29.52 -11.53 -13.24
N GLY A 245 28.90 -11.69 -14.43
CA GLY A 245 28.08 -12.85 -14.80
C GLY A 245 26.57 -12.67 -14.52
N GLU A 246 25.76 -13.63 -14.95
CA GLU A 246 24.31 -13.76 -14.70
C GLU A 246 23.99 -13.84 -13.19
N VAL A 247 24.27 -12.78 -12.44
CA VAL A 247 24.07 -12.74 -10.99
C VAL A 247 22.64 -12.35 -10.73
N ASN A 248 21.89 -13.26 -10.11
CA ASN A 248 20.54 -13.01 -9.63
C ASN A 248 20.55 -11.77 -8.69
N PRO A 249 19.93 -10.64 -9.10
CA PRO A 249 20.00 -9.39 -8.34
C PRO A 249 19.31 -9.49 -6.98
N TRP A 250 18.45 -10.48 -6.77
CA TRP A 250 17.78 -10.69 -5.49
C TRP A 250 18.71 -11.20 -4.39
N LEU A 251 19.76 -11.95 -4.71
CA LEU A 251 20.68 -12.51 -3.71
C LEU A 251 21.33 -11.43 -2.83
N PRO A 252 22.00 -10.41 -3.38
CA PRO A 252 22.57 -9.35 -2.54
C PRO A 252 21.50 -8.53 -1.80
N VAL A 253 20.35 -8.27 -2.42
CA VAL A 253 19.27 -7.48 -1.78
C VAL A 253 18.70 -8.24 -0.58
N THR A 254 18.43 -9.54 -0.70
CA THR A 254 17.87 -10.33 0.41
C THR A 254 18.89 -10.55 1.53
N LEU A 255 20.17 -10.76 1.19
CA LEU A 255 21.24 -10.81 2.18
C LEU A 255 21.33 -9.50 2.96
N ASN A 256 21.32 -8.36 2.26
CA ASN A 256 21.33 -7.05 2.90
C ASN A 256 20.13 -6.86 3.85
N ALA A 257 18.94 -7.26 3.40
CA ALA A 257 17.73 -7.13 4.20
C ALA A 257 17.76 -7.97 5.47
N PHE A 258 18.42 -9.13 5.44
CA PHE A 258 18.56 -10.03 6.59
C PHE A 258 19.47 -9.44 7.68
N GLU A 259 20.57 -8.80 7.28
CA GLU A 259 21.52 -8.15 8.21
C GLU A 259 21.04 -6.76 8.69
N HIS A 260 20.03 -6.17 8.04
CA HIS A 260 19.57 -4.83 8.37
C HIS A 260 18.78 -4.80 9.70
N PRO A 261 19.13 -3.95 10.68
CA PRO A 261 18.50 -3.95 12.01
C PRO A 261 17.07 -3.40 12.02
N ASP A 262 16.72 -2.55 11.06
CA ASP A 262 15.35 -2.04 10.92
C ASP A 262 14.42 -3.09 10.28
N SER A 263 13.46 -3.58 11.06
CA SER A 263 12.47 -4.59 10.62
C SER A 263 11.63 -4.18 9.41
N HIS A 264 11.51 -2.89 9.07
CA HIS A 264 10.77 -2.45 7.89
C HIS A 264 11.51 -2.83 6.60
N VAL A 265 12.85 -2.94 6.63
CA VAL A 265 13.65 -3.31 5.46
C VAL A 265 13.36 -4.73 5.05
N ILE A 266 13.47 -5.69 5.97
CA ILE A 266 13.18 -7.10 5.67
C ILE A 266 11.72 -7.29 5.22
N LYS A 267 10.75 -6.58 5.81
CA LYS A 267 9.35 -6.62 5.38
C LYS A 267 9.17 -6.09 3.95
N THR A 268 9.84 -4.99 3.61
CA THR A 268 9.78 -4.35 2.29
C THR A 268 10.42 -5.25 1.23
N ILE A 269 11.65 -5.69 1.44
CA ILE A 269 12.39 -6.54 0.50
C ILE A 269 11.70 -7.90 0.32
N ARG A 270 11.25 -8.54 1.41
CA ARG A 270 10.50 -9.80 1.33
C ARG A 270 9.22 -9.66 0.51
N THR A 271 8.49 -8.56 0.69
CA THR A 271 7.28 -8.29 -0.08
C THR A 271 7.62 -8.11 -1.56
N LEU A 272 8.60 -7.26 -1.89
CA LEU A 272 9.02 -7.05 -3.28
C LEU A 272 9.48 -8.34 -3.95
N TYR A 273 10.24 -9.19 -3.24
CA TYR A 273 10.64 -10.51 -3.73
C TYR A 273 9.44 -11.41 -3.99
N TYR A 274 8.52 -11.52 -3.04
CA TYR A 274 7.28 -12.30 -3.18
C TYR A 274 6.48 -11.86 -4.42
N VAL A 275 6.32 -10.55 -4.59
CA VAL A 275 5.58 -9.99 -5.72
C VAL A 275 6.31 -10.22 -7.04
N ALA A 276 7.64 -10.11 -7.08
CA ALA A 276 8.42 -10.37 -8.28
C ALA A 276 8.29 -11.81 -8.78
N GLN A 277 8.11 -12.80 -7.89
CA GLN A 277 7.84 -14.19 -8.31
C GLN A 277 6.51 -14.34 -9.05
N ARG A 278 5.57 -13.42 -8.82
CA ARG A 278 4.21 -13.46 -9.37
C ARG A 278 4.03 -12.53 -10.57
N LEU A 279 4.59 -11.32 -10.49
CA LEU A 279 4.38 -10.22 -11.42
C LEU A 279 5.66 -9.75 -12.11
N GLY A 280 6.81 -10.37 -11.84
CA GLY A 280 8.11 -9.98 -12.41
C GLY A 280 8.24 -10.20 -13.92
N GLN A 281 7.34 -10.97 -14.53
CA GLN A 281 7.27 -11.19 -15.98
C GLN A 281 6.23 -10.29 -16.68
N THR A 282 5.66 -9.32 -15.96
CA THR A 282 4.73 -8.36 -16.56
C THR A 282 5.45 -7.54 -17.64
N ALA A 283 4.94 -7.59 -18.87
CA ALA A 283 5.51 -6.83 -19.98
C ALA A 283 5.32 -5.31 -19.80
N ALA A 284 6.20 -4.52 -20.44
CA ALA A 284 6.11 -3.07 -20.43
C ALA A 284 4.73 -2.58 -20.89
N GLY A 285 4.12 -1.70 -20.09
CA GLY A 285 2.80 -1.14 -20.37
C GLY A 285 1.62 -2.07 -20.12
N ALA A 286 1.86 -3.32 -19.68
CA ALA A 286 0.80 -4.29 -19.36
C ALA A 286 0.30 -4.19 -17.91
N VAL A 287 0.81 -3.22 -17.12
CA VAL A 287 0.38 -3.00 -15.74
C VAL A 287 -1.08 -2.53 -15.71
N PRO A 288 -1.95 -3.11 -14.86
CA PRO A 288 -3.34 -2.67 -14.75
C PRO A 288 -3.46 -1.16 -14.44
N GLY A 289 -4.17 -0.43 -15.30
CA GLY A 289 -4.26 1.03 -15.21
C GLY A 289 -3.08 1.80 -15.77
N ALA A 290 -2.24 1.19 -16.63
CA ALA A 290 -1.21 1.91 -17.35
C ALA A 290 -1.77 3.06 -18.20
N VAL A 291 -2.93 2.85 -18.81
CA VAL A 291 -3.63 3.85 -19.62
C VAL A 291 -5.06 4.09 -19.11
N ASP A 292 -5.57 5.29 -19.36
CA ASP A 292 -6.97 5.67 -19.13
C ASP A 292 -7.87 5.18 -20.28
N ARG A 293 -9.16 5.51 -20.20
CA ARG A 293 -10.17 5.17 -21.23
C ARG A 293 -9.89 5.79 -22.61
N ALA A 294 -9.11 6.89 -22.66
CA ALA A 294 -8.69 7.52 -23.90
C ALA A 294 -7.38 6.93 -24.45
N GLY A 295 -6.80 5.93 -23.78
CA GLY A 295 -5.52 5.33 -24.15
C GLY A 295 -4.31 6.17 -23.77
N LYS A 296 -4.47 7.21 -22.96
CA LYS A 296 -3.37 8.04 -22.45
C LYS A 296 -2.81 7.43 -21.18
N GLU A 297 -1.50 7.52 -20.96
CA GLU A 297 -0.91 7.07 -19.69
C GLU A 297 -1.58 7.73 -18.48
N THR A 298 -1.93 6.92 -17.47
CA THR A 298 -2.48 7.46 -16.20
C THR A 298 -1.43 8.21 -15.41
N HIS A 299 -0.17 7.81 -15.52
CA HIS A 299 0.98 8.45 -14.90
C HIS A 299 2.17 8.43 -15.86
N GLU A 300 3.06 9.41 -15.73
CA GLU A 300 4.23 9.54 -16.57
C GLU A 300 5.11 8.27 -16.53
N GLY A 301 5.30 7.64 -17.69
CA GLY A 301 6.18 6.48 -17.86
C GLY A 301 5.51 5.12 -17.63
N MET A 302 4.19 5.07 -17.49
CA MET A 302 3.45 3.81 -17.33
C MET A 302 3.62 2.85 -18.51
N SER A 303 3.82 3.34 -19.74
CA SER A 303 4.08 2.52 -20.94
C SER A 303 5.40 1.74 -20.86
N ARG A 304 6.35 2.22 -20.04
CA ARG A 304 7.65 1.58 -19.80
C ARG A 304 7.69 0.75 -18.52
N LEU A 305 6.68 0.90 -17.65
CA LEU A 305 6.62 0.16 -16.40
C LEU A 305 6.41 -1.33 -16.69
N ASP A 306 7.30 -2.17 -16.16
CA ASP A 306 7.30 -3.61 -16.32
C ASP A 306 7.64 -4.33 -14.99
N GLY A 307 7.68 -5.66 -15.02
CA GLY A 307 7.98 -6.49 -13.85
C GLY A 307 9.34 -6.25 -13.20
N SER A 308 10.31 -5.60 -13.87
CA SER A 308 11.59 -5.25 -13.26
C SER A 308 11.47 -4.15 -12.20
N ALA A 309 10.34 -3.42 -12.16
CA ALA A 309 10.07 -2.40 -11.14
C ALA A 309 10.25 -2.92 -9.70
N PHE A 310 9.94 -4.20 -9.44
CA PHE A 310 10.07 -4.77 -8.09
C PHE A 310 11.53 -4.91 -7.65
N VAL A 311 12.43 -5.36 -8.54
CA VAL A 311 13.85 -5.46 -8.20
C VAL A 311 14.50 -4.07 -8.14
N ARG A 312 14.11 -3.15 -9.04
CA ARG A 312 14.56 -1.74 -9.01
C ARG A 312 14.17 -1.07 -7.69
N ALA A 313 12.94 -1.27 -7.22
CA ALA A 313 12.48 -0.79 -5.91
C ALA A 313 13.27 -1.41 -4.75
N ALA A 314 13.63 -2.69 -4.85
CA ALA A 314 14.41 -3.40 -3.84
C ALA A 314 15.85 -2.84 -3.75
N ILE A 315 16.49 -2.60 -4.90
CA ILE A 315 17.81 -1.99 -5.01
C ILE A 315 17.77 -0.56 -4.45
N MET A 316 16.80 0.25 -4.87
CA MET A 316 16.59 1.60 -4.35
C MET A 316 16.41 1.60 -2.82
N THR A 317 15.70 0.61 -2.26
CA THR A 317 15.53 0.48 -0.80
C THR A 317 16.87 0.24 -0.11
N SER A 318 17.68 -0.69 -0.61
CA SER A 318 19.01 -0.95 -0.07
C SER A 318 19.99 0.21 -0.28
N GLU A 319 19.91 0.93 -1.39
CA GLU A 319 20.70 2.15 -1.63
C GLU A 319 20.32 3.27 -0.65
N THR A 320 19.02 3.45 -0.39
CA THR A 320 18.51 4.51 0.49
C THR A 320 18.80 4.22 1.96
N LEU A 321 18.72 2.95 2.37
CA LEU A 321 18.82 2.52 3.77
C LEU A 321 20.16 1.90 4.15
N GLY A 322 21.03 1.69 3.17
CA GLY A 322 22.39 1.19 3.37
C GLY A 322 22.54 -0.28 3.00
N TRP A 323 23.65 -0.58 2.33
CA TRP A 323 24.13 -1.93 2.03
C TRP A 323 24.95 -2.48 3.21
N LEU A 324 24.33 -2.64 4.39
CA LEU A 324 24.99 -2.99 5.64
C LEU A 324 25.70 -4.36 5.59
N ALA A 325 25.13 -5.35 4.90
CA ALA A 325 25.79 -6.65 4.71
C ALA A 325 27.10 -6.54 3.91
N PHE A 326 27.33 -5.41 3.25
CA PHE A 326 28.49 -5.12 2.40
C PHE A 326 29.29 -3.91 2.91
N GLY A 327 29.17 -3.57 4.20
CA GLY A 327 29.95 -2.51 4.84
C GLY A 327 29.51 -1.08 4.50
N GLY A 328 28.29 -0.90 3.98
CA GLY A 328 27.68 0.42 3.83
C GLY A 328 27.25 1.03 5.16
N GLU A 329 26.97 2.34 5.15
CA GLU A 329 26.46 3.07 6.31
C GLU A 329 24.93 2.98 6.40
N PRO A 330 24.34 3.00 7.62
CA PRO A 330 22.90 2.98 7.79
C PRO A 330 22.27 4.29 7.31
N GLY A 331 21.33 4.15 6.38
CA GLY A 331 20.44 5.22 5.95
C GLY A 331 19.21 5.32 6.86
N LYS A 332 18.22 6.11 6.44
CA LYS A 332 16.99 6.32 7.19
C LYS A 332 15.78 6.42 6.28
N TRP A 333 14.66 5.90 6.77
CA TRP A 333 13.36 6.19 6.17
C TRP A 333 13.06 7.67 6.26
N ASP A 334 12.44 8.19 5.21
CA ASP A 334 12.04 9.58 5.19
C ASP A 334 10.76 9.79 6.00
N ARG A 335 10.79 10.76 6.91
CA ARG A 335 9.61 11.13 7.72
C ARG A 335 9.09 12.52 7.35
N SER A 336 9.72 13.20 6.39
CA SER A 336 9.19 14.43 5.81
C SER A 336 8.08 14.11 4.83
N CYS A 337 7.11 15.01 4.72
CA CYS A 337 5.99 14.78 3.83
C CYS A 337 6.39 15.09 2.38
N LEU A 338 6.85 14.05 1.65
CA LEU A 338 7.46 14.18 0.32
C LEU A 338 6.58 14.85 -0.75
N GLY A 339 5.28 15.01 -0.52
CA GLY A 339 4.40 15.73 -1.44
C GLY A 339 4.58 17.26 -1.45
N TRP A 340 5.20 17.86 -0.44
CA TRP A 340 5.44 19.32 -0.40
C TRP A 340 6.83 19.70 -0.91
N ASP A 341 6.93 20.74 -1.74
CA ASP A 341 8.22 21.22 -2.28
C ASP A 341 9.24 21.60 -1.20
N VAL A 342 8.78 22.21 -0.11
CA VAL A 342 9.61 22.58 1.04
C VAL A 342 10.24 21.37 1.74
N ALA A 343 9.66 20.16 1.63
CA ALA A 343 10.30 18.96 2.13
C ALA A 343 11.59 18.62 1.37
N TRP A 344 11.76 19.15 0.15
CA TRP A 344 12.91 18.94 -0.74
C TRP A 344 13.81 20.18 -0.86
N ALA A 345 13.53 21.26 -0.12
CA ALA A 345 14.30 22.49 -0.19
C ALA A 345 15.70 22.34 0.41
#